data_AF-A0A955VLD0-F1
#
_entry.id   AF-A0A955VLD0-F1
#
_cell.length_a   1.000
_cell.length_b   1.000
_cell.length_c   1.000
_cell.angle_alpha   90.00
_cell.angle_beta   90.00
_cell.angle_gamma   90.00
#
_symmetry.space_group_name_H-M   'P 1'
#
loop_
_entity.id
_entity.type
_entity.pdbx_description
1 polymer ?
#
loop_
_entity_poly.entity_id
_entity_poly.type
_entity_poly.pdbx_seq_one_letter_code
_entity_poly.pdbx_strand_id
1 'polypeptide(L)'
;MINRKAPEGEYICCWSDFEFLPGVFEAIARLNRAGYLVFVFTNQRGIALRRMTNEAVVEIHRRMRAALEKAGAPIEAVFICPHGIEDQCECRKPKPGMLLEARSRYGVDLTRSIVIGDRESDLEAGRAVGAAVYQVGPRTSLLDLISSFA
;
A
#
# COMPACT_ATOMS: atom_id res chain seq x y z
N MET A 1 0.84 5.90 0.10
CA MET A 1 -0.05 6.03 1.28
C MET A 1 -1.47 6.33 0.81
N ILE A 2 -2.48 5.57 1.27
CA ILE A 2 -3.90 5.65 0.81
C ILE A 2 -4.82 6.20 1.90
N ASN A 3 -4.51 5.90 3.16
CA ASN A 3 -5.27 6.34 4.31
C ASN A 3 -4.48 7.35 5.17
N ARG A 4 -5.20 8.17 5.93
CA ARG A 4 -4.61 8.98 6.99
C ARG A 4 -3.87 8.07 7.97
N LYS A 5 -2.63 8.45 8.28
CA LYS A 5 -1.79 7.72 9.22
C LYS A 5 -2.38 7.82 10.63
N ALA A 6 -2.42 6.70 11.35
CA ALA A 6 -2.72 6.71 12.77
C ALA A 6 -1.65 7.52 13.54
N PRO A 7 -1.99 8.08 14.71
CA PRO A 7 -1.00 8.65 15.63
C PRO A 7 0.15 7.68 15.93
N GLU A 8 1.29 8.21 16.36
CA GLU A 8 2.46 7.37 16.67
C GLU A 8 2.12 6.39 17.80
N GLY A 9 2.40 5.11 17.58
CA GLY A 9 2.05 4.03 18.52
C GLY A 9 0.62 3.49 18.39
N GLU A 10 -0.24 4.16 17.63
CA GLU A 10 -1.62 3.73 17.37
C GLU A 10 -1.76 3.00 16.03
N TYR A 11 -2.91 2.38 15.83
CA TYR A 11 -3.22 1.60 14.63
C TYR A 11 -4.66 1.84 14.18
N ILE A 12 -4.89 1.70 12.86
CA ILE A 12 -6.23 1.67 12.27
C ILE A 12 -6.82 0.28 12.53
N CYS A 13 -7.67 0.16 13.55
CA CYS A 13 -8.15 -1.12 14.04
C CYS A 13 -9.52 -1.50 13.48
N CYS A 14 -10.30 -0.52 13.03
CA CYS A 14 -11.59 -0.77 12.39
C CYS A 14 -11.85 0.21 11.23
N TRP A 15 -12.93 -0.03 10.49
CA TRP A 15 -13.28 0.78 9.32
C TRP A 15 -13.57 2.24 9.66
N SER A 16 -14.13 2.53 10.84
CA SER A 16 -14.41 3.92 11.24
C SER A 16 -13.14 4.74 11.49
N ASP A 17 -11.99 4.09 11.73
CA ASP A 17 -10.69 4.76 11.85
C ASP A 17 -10.08 5.07 10.48
N PHE A 18 -10.56 4.39 9.43
CA PHE A 18 -10.00 4.49 8.09
C PHE A 18 -10.55 5.74 7.38
N GLU A 19 -9.65 6.66 7.05
CA GLU A 19 -9.97 7.86 6.28
C GLU A 19 -9.09 7.90 5.03
N PHE A 20 -9.70 7.93 3.85
CA PHE A 20 -8.96 8.12 2.60
C PHE A 20 -8.27 9.48 2.57
N LEU A 21 -7.01 9.52 2.12
CA LEU A 21 -6.34 10.79 1.86
C LEU A 21 -6.99 11.51 0.65
N PRO A 22 -7.00 12.86 0.64
CA PRO A 22 -7.46 13.63 -0.51
C PRO A 22 -6.76 13.20 -1.81
N GLY A 23 -7.53 13.15 -2.91
CA GLY A 23 -7.02 12.84 -4.25
C GLY A 23 -6.68 11.37 -4.52
N VAL A 24 -6.78 10.47 -3.54
CA VAL A 24 -6.42 9.05 -3.72
C VAL A 24 -7.25 8.36 -4.81
N PHE A 25 -8.57 8.56 -4.80
CA PHE A 25 -9.46 7.98 -5.81
C PHE A 25 -9.07 8.44 -7.21
N GLU A 26 -8.83 9.74 -7.37
CA GLU A 26 -8.46 10.32 -8.66
C GLU A 26 -7.09 9.83 -9.14
N ALA A 27 -6.10 9.79 -8.24
CA ALA A 27 -4.75 9.35 -8.57
C ALA A 27 -4.73 7.89 -9.04
N ILE A 28 -5.43 7.00 -8.33
CA ILE A 28 -5.54 5.59 -8.71
C ILE A 28 -6.30 5.45 -10.04
N ALA A 29 -7.41 6.16 -10.22
CA ALA A 29 -8.15 6.12 -11.49
C ALA A 29 -7.31 6.63 -12.67
N ARG A 30 -6.44 7.63 -12.47
CA ARG A 30 -5.48 8.08 -13.50
C ARG A 30 -4.48 6.98 -13.87
N LEU A 31 -3.91 6.30 -12.87
CA LEU A 31 -3.03 5.15 -13.09
C LEU A 31 -3.75 4.03 -13.85
N ASN A 32 -4.98 3.69 -13.47
CA ASN A 32 -5.76 2.66 -14.17
C ASN A 32 -6.02 3.05 -15.63
N ARG A 33 -6.40 4.31 -15.90
CA ARG A 33 -6.59 4.81 -17.28
C ARG A 33 -5.31 4.81 -18.11
N ALA A 34 -4.16 4.97 -17.47
CA ALA A 34 -2.85 4.85 -18.10
C ALA A 34 -2.39 3.39 -18.29
N GLY A 35 -3.21 2.40 -17.89
CA GLY A 35 -2.92 0.97 -18.08
C GLY A 35 -2.09 0.33 -16.96
N TYR A 36 -1.87 1.03 -15.84
CA TYR A 36 -1.19 0.45 -14.69
C TYR A 36 -2.12 -0.43 -13.86
N LEU A 37 -1.61 -1.60 -13.46
CA LEU A 37 -2.15 -2.36 -12.35
C LEU A 37 -1.72 -1.71 -11.03
N VAL A 38 -2.66 -1.53 -10.10
CA VAL A 38 -2.39 -0.90 -8.80
C VAL A 38 -2.53 -1.93 -7.69
N PHE A 39 -1.49 -2.02 -6.86
CA PHE A 39 -1.42 -2.93 -5.71
C PHE A 39 -1.15 -2.15 -4.42
N VAL A 40 -1.59 -2.70 -3.29
CA VAL A 40 -1.30 -2.13 -1.96
C VAL A 40 -0.44 -3.10 -1.17
N PHE A 41 0.64 -2.59 -0.57
CA PHE A 41 1.56 -3.36 0.25
C PHE A 41 1.64 -2.73 1.64
N THR A 42 1.29 -3.46 2.70
CA THR A 42 1.18 -2.88 4.05
C THR A 42 1.78 -3.77 5.14
N ASN A 43 2.49 -3.14 6.09
CA ASN A 43 2.98 -3.79 7.31
C ASN A 43 1.95 -3.57 8.43
N GLN A 44 1.20 -4.60 8.80
CA GLN A 44 0.14 -4.56 9.82
C GLN A 44 0.61 -5.17 11.15
N ARG A 45 1.66 -4.58 11.74
CA ARG A 45 2.28 -5.02 13.02
C ARG A 45 1.27 -5.11 14.17
N GLY A 46 0.18 -4.35 14.11
CA GLY A 46 -0.87 -4.37 15.12
C GLY A 46 -1.45 -5.77 15.36
N ILE A 47 -1.42 -6.65 14.35
CA ILE A 47 -1.83 -8.05 14.46
C ILE A 47 -0.92 -8.81 15.42
N ALA A 48 0.41 -8.81 15.18
CA ALA A 48 1.38 -9.47 16.06
C ALA A 48 1.34 -8.93 17.51
N LEU A 49 1.00 -7.64 17.66
CA LEU A 49 0.85 -6.99 18.97
C LEU A 49 -0.53 -7.21 19.61
N ARG A 50 -1.42 -8.02 19.00
CA ARG A 50 -2.79 -8.28 19.44
C ARG A 50 -3.64 -7.01 19.65
N ARG A 51 -3.33 -5.96 18.90
CA ARG A 51 -4.11 -4.70 18.88
C ARG A 51 -5.28 -4.74 17.91
N MET A 52 -5.24 -5.67 16.96
CA MET A 52 -6.26 -5.92 15.95
C MET A 52 -6.24 -7.41 15.56
N THR A 53 -7.34 -7.91 15.03
CA THR A 53 -7.41 -9.28 14.50
C THR A 53 -7.16 -9.30 12.99
N ASN A 54 -6.82 -10.47 12.46
CA ASN A 54 -6.68 -10.66 11.01
C ASN A 54 -7.98 -10.30 10.28
N GLU A 55 -9.12 -10.69 10.85
CA GLU A 55 -10.45 -10.46 10.27
C GLU A 55 -10.78 -8.97 10.18
N ALA A 56 -10.44 -8.20 11.23
CA ALA A 56 -10.64 -6.75 11.24
C ALA A 56 -9.82 -6.06 10.14
N VAL A 57 -8.56 -6.48 9.97
CA VAL A 57 -7.69 -5.96 8.92
C VAL A 57 -8.21 -6.34 7.54
N VAL A 58 -8.63 -7.58 7.33
CA VAL A 58 -9.23 -8.02 6.06
C VAL A 58 -10.48 -7.22 5.75
N GLU A 59 -11.35 -6.97 6.74
CA GLU A 59 -12.58 -6.20 6.54
C GLU A 59 -12.30 -4.73 6.16
N ILE A 60 -11.32 -4.09 6.80
CA ILE A 60 -10.88 -2.73 6.42
C ILE A 60 -10.48 -2.69 4.94
N HIS A 61 -9.61 -3.62 4.53
CA HIS A 61 -9.12 -3.64 3.16
C HIS A 61 -10.18 -4.05 2.15
N ARG A 62 -11.13 -4.92 2.53
CA ARG A 62 -12.30 -5.26 1.70
C ARG A 62 -13.17 -4.03 1.43
N ARG A 63 -13.48 -3.25 2.46
CA ARG A 63 -14.25 -2.00 2.32
C ARG A 63 -13.49 -0.93 1.54
N MET A 64 -12.19 -0.79 1.79
CA MET A 64 -11.31 0.10 1.03
C MET A 64 -11.35 -0.22 -0.47
N ARG A 65 -11.19 -1.50 -0.83
CA ARG A 65 -11.28 -1.98 -2.22
C ARG A 65 -12.65 -1.67 -2.84
N ALA A 66 -13.73 -2.01 -2.15
CA ALA A 66 -15.08 -1.76 -2.65
C ALA A 66 -15.37 -0.27 -2.87
N ALA A 67 -14.88 0.61 -1.98
CA ALA A 67 -15.02 2.06 -2.14
C ALA A 67 -14.24 2.57 -3.36
N LEU A 68 -13.00 2.11 -3.56
CA LEU A 68 -12.15 2.45 -4.69
C LEU A 68 -12.74 1.96 -6.03
N GLU A 69 -13.21 0.72 -6.07
CA GLU A 69 -13.84 0.12 -7.25
C GLU A 69 -15.11 0.87 -7.66
N LYS A 70 -15.99 1.21 -6.68
CA LYS A 70 -17.20 2.01 -6.94
C LYS A 70 -16.88 3.38 -7.54
N ALA A 71 -15.71 3.94 -7.25
CA ALA A 71 -15.26 5.23 -7.77
C ALA A 71 -14.49 5.11 -9.11
N GLY A 72 -14.43 3.93 -9.73
CA GLY A 72 -13.68 3.71 -10.97
C GLY A 72 -12.16 3.74 -10.78
N ALA A 73 -11.69 3.44 -9.57
CA ALA A 73 -10.28 3.44 -9.18
C ALA A 73 -9.85 2.07 -8.63
N PRO A 74 -10.09 0.95 -9.34
CA PRO A 74 -9.87 -0.39 -8.80
C PRO A 74 -8.39 -0.65 -8.46
N ILE A 75 -8.19 -1.46 -7.42
CA ILE A 75 -6.89 -2.05 -7.09
C ILE A 75 -6.97 -3.57 -7.21
N GLU A 76 -5.89 -4.15 -7.72
CA GLU A 76 -5.82 -5.56 -8.08
C GLU A 76 -5.76 -6.45 -6.84
N ALA A 77 -4.84 -6.13 -5.93
CA ALA A 77 -4.69 -6.84 -4.67
C ALA A 77 -4.08 -5.98 -3.55
N VAL A 78 -4.27 -6.47 -2.34
CA VAL A 78 -3.65 -5.97 -1.12
C VAL A 78 -2.80 -7.10 -0.55
N PHE A 79 -1.52 -6.83 -0.32
CA PHE A 79 -0.57 -7.70 0.34
C PHE A 79 -0.29 -7.16 1.74
N ILE A 80 -0.39 -8.05 2.72
CA ILE A 80 -0.36 -7.70 4.14
C ILE A 80 0.73 -8.53 4.81
N CYS A 81 1.68 -7.85 5.47
CA CYS A 81 2.56 -8.48 6.43
C CYS A 81 1.98 -8.32 7.85
N PRO A 82 1.49 -9.39 8.50
CA PRO A 82 0.92 -9.31 9.86
C PRO A 82 1.99 -9.32 10.97
N HIS A 83 3.24 -9.59 10.60
CA HIS A 83 4.32 -9.94 11.52
C HIS A 83 4.92 -8.76 12.30
N GLY A 84 5.43 -9.09 13.48
CA GLY A 84 6.31 -8.31 14.33
C GLY A 84 7.70 -8.11 13.71
N ILE A 85 8.55 -7.37 14.44
CA ILE A 85 9.95 -7.16 14.05
C ILE A 85 10.77 -8.43 14.32
N GLU A 86 10.50 -9.10 15.44
CA GLU A 86 11.23 -10.30 15.90
C GLU A 86 10.86 -11.59 15.14
N ASP A 87 9.77 -11.59 14.37
CA ASP A 87 9.28 -12.79 13.67
C ASP A 87 10.16 -13.21 12.48
N GLN A 88 11.18 -12.41 12.14
CA GLN A 88 12.15 -12.66 11.06
C GLN A 88 11.56 -13.02 9.68
N CYS A 89 10.28 -12.74 9.44
CA CYS A 89 9.60 -13.08 8.19
C CYS A 89 10.23 -12.40 6.95
N GLU A 90 9.96 -12.95 5.76
CA GLU A 90 10.45 -12.40 4.48
C GLU A 90 9.53 -11.35 3.86
N CYS A 91 8.28 -11.24 4.33
CA CYS A 91 7.28 -10.34 3.74
C CYS A 91 7.34 -8.90 4.28
N ARG A 92 7.87 -8.68 5.49
CA ARG A 92 7.87 -7.36 6.15
C ARG A 92 8.82 -6.40 5.43
N LYS A 93 8.28 -5.28 4.92
CA LYS A 93 9.12 -4.18 4.41
C LYS A 93 10.09 -3.70 5.50
N PRO A 94 11.38 -3.50 5.20
CA PRO A 94 11.97 -3.26 3.87
C PRO A 94 12.29 -4.49 3.02
N LYS A 95 12.03 -5.72 3.50
CA LYS A 95 12.20 -6.89 2.63
C LYS A 95 11.20 -6.85 1.47
N PRO A 96 11.58 -7.31 0.28
CA PRO A 96 10.75 -7.24 -0.92
C PRO A 96 9.71 -8.37 -1.03
N GLY A 97 9.53 -9.21 -0.01
CA GLY A 97 8.76 -10.46 -0.13
C GLY A 97 7.35 -10.27 -0.69
N MET A 98 6.60 -9.25 -0.24
CA MET A 98 5.27 -8.98 -0.79
C MET A 98 5.29 -8.52 -2.26
N LEU A 99 6.33 -7.78 -2.70
CA LEU A 99 6.48 -7.38 -4.10
C LEU A 99 6.80 -8.60 -4.98
N LEU A 100 7.67 -9.49 -4.50
CA LEU A 100 8.01 -10.74 -5.18
C LEU A 100 6.79 -11.67 -5.29
N GLU A 101 5.94 -11.70 -4.26
CA GLU A 101 4.65 -12.40 -4.30
C GLU A 101 3.73 -11.83 -5.38
N ALA A 102 3.62 -10.50 -5.48
CA ALA A 102 2.84 -9.85 -6.54
C ALA A 102 3.34 -10.21 -7.94
N ARG A 103 4.67 -10.20 -8.16
CA ARG A 103 5.27 -10.69 -9.41
C ARG A 103 4.89 -12.14 -9.68
N SER A 104 5.01 -13.03 -8.69
CA SER A 104 4.71 -14.45 -8.87
C SER A 104 3.24 -14.69 -9.20
N ARG A 105 2.33 -13.92 -8.61
CA ARG A 105 0.88 -14.12 -8.77
C ARG A 105 0.31 -13.45 -10.01
N TYR A 106 0.84 -12.29 -10.39
CA TYR A 106 0.28 -11.43 -11.44
C TYR A 106 1.20 -11.27 -12.66
N GLY A 107 2.40 -11.85 -12.65
CA GLY A 107 3.34 -11.76 -13.77
C GLY A 107 3.88 -10.36 -14.03
N VAL A 108 3.81 -9.45 -13.03
CA VAL A 108 4.25 -8.06 -13.21
C VAL A 108 5.77 -7.92 -13.24
N ASP A 109 6.27 -7.10 -14.15
CA ASP A 109 7.70 -6.75 -14.20
C ASP A 109 8.01 -5.62 -13.20
N LEU A 110 8.61 -6.01 -12.07
CA LEU A 110 8.95 -5.08 -11.00
C LEU A 110 10.01 -4.04 -11.41
N THR A 111 10.89 -4.37 -12.35
CA THR A 111 11.93 -3.43 -12.82
C THR A 111 11.36 -2.28 -13.66
N ARG A 112 10.16 -2.49 -14.19
CA ARG A 112 9.36 -1.49 -14.92
C ARG A 112 8.19 -0.95 -14.10
N SER A 113 8.16 -1.29 -12.81
CA SER A 113 7.11 -0.87 -11.88
C SER A 113 7.56 0.32 -11.04
N ILE A 114 6.58 0.94 -10.38
CA ILE A 114 6.78 2.08 -9.50
C ILE A 114 6.31 1.71 -8.09
N VAL A 115 7.14 1.95 -7.09
CA VAL A 115 6.78 1.84 -5.67
C VAL A 115 6.64 3.22 -5.07
N ILE A 116 5.47 3.49 -4.48
CA ILE A 116 5.13 4.78 -3.88
C ILE A 116 4.81 4.58 -2.40
N GLY A 117 5.58 5.23 -1.52
CA GLY A 117 5.47 5.05 -0.06
C GLY A 117 5.79 6.32 0.72
N ASP A 118 5.41 6.34 2.00
CA ASP A 118 5.71 7.45 2.91
C ASP A 118 6.91 7.16 3.81
N ARG A 119 7.30 5.89 3.94
CA ARG A 119 8.40 5.44 4.79
C ARG A 119 9.58 4.97 3.96
N GLU A 120 10.79 5.14 4.50
CA GLU A 120 12.01 4.65 3.86
C GLU A 120 11.94 3.13 3.60
N SER A 121 11.32 2.36 4.50
CA SER A 121 11.11 0.93 4.31
C SER A 121 10.34 0.57 3.04
N ASP A 122 9.45 1.45 2.57
CA ASP A 122 8.73 1.24 1.31
C ASP A 122 9.68 1.39 0.12
N LEU A 123 10.52 2.43 0.16
CA LEU A 123 11.47 2.74 -0.88
C LEU A 123 12.59 1.70 -0.95
N GLU A 124 13.10 1.25 0.19
CA GLU A 124 14.08 0.16 0.27
C GLU A 124 13.55 -1.13 -0.35
N ALA A 125 12.30 -1.51 -0.05
CA ALA A 125 11.67 -2.69 -0.65
C ALA A 125 11.54 -2.56 -2.18
N GLY A 126 11.18 -1.36 -2.67
CA GLY A 126 11.12 -1.07 -4.11
C GLY A 126 12.49 -1.13 -4.78
N ARG A 127 13.52 -0.50 -4.20
CA ARG A 127 14.89 -0.53 -4.72
C ARG A 127 15.45 -1.96 -4.76
N ALA A 128 15.12 -2.79 -3.77
CA ALA A 128 15.55 -4.18 -3.71
C ALA A 128 15.05 -5.05 -4.87
N VAL A 129 13.99 -4.64 -5.57
CA VAL A 129 13.47 -5.32 -6.77
C VAL A 129 13.74 -4.55 -8.07
N GLY A 130 14.53 -3.48 -8.01
CA GLY A 130 14.86 -2.63 -9.15
C GLY A 130 13.73 -1.73 -9.63
N ALA A 131 12.69 -1.50 -8.81
CA ALA A 131 11.61 -0.59 -9.17
C ALA A 131 12.04 0.87 -9.04
N ALA A 132 11.40 1.75 -9.81
CA ALA A 132 11.46 3.19 -9.54
C ALA A 132 10.73 3.48 -8.22
N VAL A 133 11.29 4.35 -7.38
CA VAL A 133 10.72 4.65 -6.06
C VAL A 133 10.45 6.13 -5.90
N TYR A 134 9.28 6.45 -5.35
CA TYR A 134 8.87 7.83 -5.08
C TYR A 134 8.30 7.94 -3.68
N GLN A 135 8.75 8.97 -2.97
CA GLN A 135 8.25 9.27 -1.63
C GLN A 135 7.06 10.23 -1.71
N VAL A 136 6.00 9.91 -0.97
CA VAL A 136 4.87 10.81 -0.71
C VAL A 136 4.85 11.22 0.75
N GLY A 137 4.22 12.34 1.06
CA GLY A 137 4.16 12.85 2.42
C GLY A 137 3.44 14.20 2.52
N PRO A 138 3.65 14.96 3.60
CA PRO A 138 2.92 16.21 3.84
C PRO A 138 3.05 17.27 2.74
N ARG A 139 4.14 17.24 1.96
CA ARG A 139 4.42 18.20 0.88
C ARG A 139 4.05 17.72 -0.52
N THR A 140 3.82 16.41 -0.68
CA THR A 140 3.59 15.80 -2.00
C THR A 140 2.61 14.67 -1.80
N SER A 141 1.36 14.92 -2.20
CA SER A 141 0.31 13.90 -2.17
C SER A 141 0.53 12.87 -3.28
N LEU A 142 -0.23 11.78 -3.20
CA LEU A 142 -0.26 10.80 -4.29
C LEU A 142 -0.72 11.43 -5.60
N LEU A 143 -1.73 12.31 -5.55
CA LEU A 143 -2.26 12.96 -6.75
C LEU A 143 -1.25 13.96 -7.35
N ASP A 144 -0.52 14.71 -6.53
CA ASP A 144 0.53 15.62 -7.02
C ASP A 144 1.61 14.84 -7.78
N LEU A 145 2.06 13.73 -7.20
CA LEU A 145 3.05 12.85 -7.81
C LEU A 145 2.55 12.27 -9.14
N ILE A 146 1.35 11.68 -9.15
CA ILE A 146 0.81 11.06 -10.38
C ILE A 146 0.54 12.12 -11.46
N SER A 147 0.16 13.33 -11.07
CA SER A 147 -0.03 14.44 -12.02
C SER A 147 1.27 14.91 -12.67
N SER A 148 2.44 14.61 -12.08
CA SER A 148 3.75 14.94 -12.66
C SER A 148 4.24 13.94 -13.71
N PHE A 149 3.56 12.80 -13.86
CA PHE A 149 3.89 11.79 -14.88
C PHE A 149 3.18 12.05 -16.22
N ALA A 150 2.36 13.09 -16.31
CA ALA A 150 1.63 13.51 -17.50
C ALA A 150 2.47 14.38 -18.43
#